data_AF-A0A8B6C6N0-F1
#
_entry.id   AF-A0A8B6C6N0-F1
#
_cell.length_a   1.000
_cell.length_b   1.000
_cell.length_c   1.000
_cell.angle_alpha   90.00
_cell.angle_beta   90.00
_cell.angle_gamma   90.00
#
_symmetry.space_group_name_H-M   'P 1'
#
loop_
_entity.id
_entity.type
_entity.pdbx_description
1 polymer ?
#
loop_
_entity_poly.entity_id
_entity_poly.type
_entity_poly.pdbx_seq_one_letter_code
_entity_poly.pdbx_strand_id
1 'polypeptide(L)'
;MADGFCERLGPSLLIISIASVCYMIGIATPYLIKIESLTSISNSGLWKRCSSSTYGKECYNTSTYAENDWFRICQVMCIFGLVAILTSTACIALRLLKLREHKVLQIATIVGVFSAVVFILIGVVLYVRNVDDITSGLDFYYGYSLAFFIGGMCLAAVVEIVLIYDLIKTKNDIRNRVKDTANKNMSF
;
A
#
# COMPACT_ATOMS: atom_id res chain seq x y z
N MET A 1 -9.85 22.19 23.14
CA MET A 1 -8.43 21.77 23.10
C MET A 1 -8.34 20.37 22.54
N ALA A 2 -8.37 20.29 21.21
CA ALA A 2 -8.23 19.10 20.37
C ALA A 2 -7.20 19.38 19.27
N ASP A 3 -6.18 20.18 19.60
CA ASP A 3 -5.51 21.02 18.61
C ASP A 3 -4.37 20.23 17.93
N GLY A 4 -3.70 19.33 18.67
CA GLY A 4 -2.66 18.46 18.12
C GLY A 4 -3.13 17.30 17.24
N PHE A 5 -4.43 16.96 17.25
CA PHE A 5 -4.95 15.85 16.43
C PHE A 5 -5.17 16.26 14.96
N CYS A 6 -5.47 17.54 14.72
CA CYS A 6 -5.66 18.06 13.35
C CYS A 6 -4.33 18.28 12.61
N GLU A 7 -3.29 18.70 13.33
CA GLU A 7 -1.97 18.95 12.73
C GLU A 7 -1.34 17.69 12.12
N ARG A 8 -1.66 16.50 12.65
CA ARG A 8 -1.06 15.23 12.21
C ARG A 8 -1.84 14.54 11.09
N LEU A 9 -3.16 14.75 11.00
CA LEU A 9 -3.97 14.14 9.93
C LEU A 9 -3.61 14.67 8.54
N GLY A 10 -3.25 15.95 8.42
CA GLY A 10 -2.85 16.55 7.14
C GLY A 10 -1.62 15.87 6.53
N PRO A 11 -0.49 15.79 7.27
CA PRO A 11 0.68 15.03 6.86
C PRO A 11 0.38 13.55 6.58
N SER A 12 -0.42 12.87 7.41
CA SER A 12 -0.82 11.48 7.16
C SER A 12 -1.59 11.32 5.84
N LEU A 13 -2.50 12.24 5.52
CA LEU A 13 -3.21 12.23 4.24
C LEU A 13 -2.26 12.41 3.06
N LEU A 14 -1.31 13.34 3.18
CA LEU A 14 -0.33 13.58 2.13
C LEU A 14 0.55 12.34 1.90
N ILE A 15 1.06 11.74 2.98
CA ILE A 15 1.90 10.54 2.89
C ILE A 15 1.11 9.36 2.31
N ILE A 16 -0.14 9.10 2.75
CA ILE A 16 -0.93 7.99 2.22
C ILE A 16 -1.35 8.21 0.76
N SER A 17 -1.48 9.47 0.33
CA SER A 17 -1.76 9.82 -1.07
C SER A 17 -0.53 9.60 -1.96
N ILE A 18 0.66 9.93 -1.47
CA ILE A 18 1.91 9.60 -2.17
C ILE A 18 2.07 8.08 -2.22
N ALA A 19 1.82 7.39 -1.10
CA ALA A 19 1.87 5.93 -1.02
C ALA A 19 0.95 5.28 -2.05
N SER A 20 -0.29 5.75 -2.18
CA SER A 20 -1.26 5.21 -3.16
C SER A 20 -0.83 5.47 -4.60
N VAL A 21 -0.28 6.64 -4.92
CA VAL A 21 0.23 6.95 -6.26
C VAL A 21 1.45 6.10 -6.60
N CYS A 22 2.44 6.00 -5.70
CA CYS A 22 3.60 5.13 -5.88
C CYS A 22 3.17 3.67 -6.09
N TYR A 23 2.23 3.20 -5.27
CA TYR A 23 1.69 1.86 -5.39
C TYR A 23 0.99 1.62 -6.74
N MET A 24 0.16 2.57 -7.20
CA MET A 24 -0.49 2.51 -8.51
C MET A 24 0.52 2.44 -9.66
N ILE A 25 1.58 3.24 -9.60
CA ILE A 25 2.65 3.21 -10.60
C ILE A 25 3.35 1.84 -10.58
N GLY A 26 3.62 1.31 -9.39
CA GLY A 26 4.23 -0.01 -9.21
C GLY A 26 3.40 -1.16 -9.79
N ILE A 27 2.07 -1.14 -9.64
CA ILE A 27 1.23 -2.23 -10.19
C ILE A 27 0.95 -2.05 -11.69
N ALA A 28 0.84 -0.82 -12.17
CA ALA A 28 0.34 -0.56 -13.53
C ALA A 28 1.45 -0.68 -14.59
N THR A 29 2.70 -0.45 -14.21
CA THR A 29 3.81 -0.40 -15.16
C THR A 29 4.38 -1.78 -15.47
N PRO A 30 4.83 -2.05 -16.72
CA PRO A 30 5.38 -3.34 -17.13
C PRO A 30 6.86 -3.53 -16.73
N TYR A 31 7.34 -2.83 -15.71
CA TYR A 31 8.76 -2.72 -15.35
C TYR A 31 9.07 -3.30 -13.96
N LEU A 32 8.38 -4.39 -13.56
CA LEU A 32 8.66 -5.09 -12.31
C LEU A 32 9.97 -5.87 -12.40
N ILE A 33 10.17 -6.58 -13.52
CA ILE A 33 11.42 -7.26 -13.86
C ILE A 33 11.84 -6.93 -15.28
N LYS A 34 13.15 -6.92 -15.50
CA LYS A 34 13.80 -6.80 -16.80
C LYS A 34 14.60 -8.07 -17.05
N ILE A 35 14.34 -8.71 -18.18
CA ILE A 35 15.03 -9.91 -18.65
C ILE A 35 15.84 -9.47 -19.86
N GLU A 36 17.14 -9.73 -19.82
CA GLU A 36 18.05 -9.42 -20.90
C GLU A 36 18.49 -10.72 -21.59
N SER A 37 18.30 -10.77 -22.90
CA SER A 37 18.81 -11.82 -23.77
C SER A 37 19.72 -11.19 -24.82
N LEU A 38 20.56 -11.99 -25.48
CA LEU A 38 21.53 -11.55 -26.50
C LEU A 38 20.91 -10.69 -27.61
N THR A 39 19.62 -10.89 -27.91
CA THR A 39 18.92 -10.23 -29.03
C THR A 39 17.67 -9.45 -28.63
N SER A 40 17.26 -9.50 -27.36
CA SER A 40 16.02 -8.87 -26.92
C SER A 40 16.03 -8.46 -25.45
N ILE A 41 15.40 -7.31 -25.16
CA ILE A 41 15.17 -6.85 -23.80
C ILE A 41 13.68 -6.95 -23.54
N SER A 42 13.30 -7.75 -22.55
CA SER A 42 11.90 -7.93 -22.15
C SER A 42 11.66 -7.36 -20.77
N ASN A 43 10.71 -6.44 -20.65
CA ASN A 43 10.22 -5.96 -19.36
C ASN A 43 8.90 -6.64 -19.06
N SER A 44 8.76 -7.23 -17.89
CA SER A 44 7.53 -7.87 -17.45
C SER A 44 6.95 -7.14 -16.24
N GLY A 45 5.64 -6.93 -16.27
CA GLY A 45 4.87 -6.53 -15.10
C GLY A 45 3.66 -7.42 -14.86
N LEU A 46 2.78 -6.96 -13.98
CA LEU A 46 1.64 -7.75 -13.51
C LEU A 46 0.57 -7.95 -14.60
N TRP A 47 0.40 -6.96 -15.48
CA TRP A 47 -0.67 -6.95 -16.49
C TRP A 47 -0.16 -7.13 -17.92
N LYS A 48 1.03 -6.60 -18.20
CA LYS A 48 1.62 -6.54 -19.53
C LYS A 48 3.08 -6.92 -19.49
N ARG A 49 3.52 -7.51 -20.59
CA ARG A 49 4.93 -7.76 -20.90
C ARG A 49 5.27 -7.02 -22.19
N CYS A 50 6.40 -6.34 -22.19
CA CYS A 50 6.86 -5.53 -23.31
C CYS A 50 8.26 -5.97 -23.70
N SER A 51 8.40 -6.46 -24.93
CA SER A 51 9.68 -6.84 -25.53
C SER A 51 10.15 -5.76 -26.50
N SER A 52 11.40 -5.37 -26.39
CA SER A 52 12.10 -4.56 -27.37
C SER A 52 13.08 -5.45 -28.13
N SER A 53 12.93 -5.52 -29.44
CA SER A 53 13.86 -6.17 -30.36
C SER A 53 14.42 -5.12 -31.33
N THR A 54 15.39 -5.53 -32.16
CA THR A 54 15.94 -4.69 -33.24
C THR A 54 14.87 -4.22 -34.24
N TYR A 55 13.75 -4.94 -34.33
CA TYR A 55 12.68 -4.69 -35.29
C TYR A 55 11.53 -3.84 -34.73
N GLY A 56 11.51 -3.57 -33.42
CA GLY A 56 10.48 -2.75 -32.78
C GLY A 56 10.20 -3.10 -31.33
N LYS A 57 9.25 -2.37 -30.73
CA LYS A 57 8.76 -2.61 -29.37
C LYS A 57 7.33 -3.13 -29.44
N GLU A 58 7.12 -4.33 -28.91
CA GLU A 58 5.82 -4.97 -28.83
C GLU A 58 5.42 -5.16 -27.37
N CYS A 59 4.15 -4.93 -27.06
CA CYS A 59 3.60 -5.16 -25.74
C CYS A 59 2.36 -6.04 -25.86
N TYR A 60 2.36 -7.14 -25.11
CA TYR A 60 1.25 -8.08 -25.03
C TYR A 60 0.77 -8.19 -23.59
N ASN A 61 -0.50 -8.58 -23.42
CA ASN A 61 -1.02 -8.90 -22.11
C ASN A 61 -0.33 -10.16 -21.59
N THR A 62 -0.12 -10.23 -20.28
CA THR A 62 0.57 -11.35 -19.62
C THR A 62 -0.33 -12.60 -19.57
N SER A 63 -0.80 -13.09 -20.72
CA SER A 63 -1.69 -14.27 -20.81
C SER A 63 -0.97 -15.57 -20.51
N THR A 64 0.32 -15.67 -20.87
CA THR A 64 1.12 -16.90 -20.71
C THR A 64 1.26 -17.35 -19.25
N TYR A 65 1.30 -16.41 -18.29
CA TYR A 65 1.36 -16.73 -16.86
C TYR A 65 0.02 -16.58 -16.16
N ALA A 66 -0.99 -16.02 -16.84
CA ALA A 66 -2.33 -15.87 -16.29
C ALA A 66 -3.06 -17.20 -16.12
N GLU A 67 -2.51 -18.32 -16.60
CA GLU A 67 -3.01 -19.66 -16.32
C GLU A 67 -2.52 -20.20 -14.97
N ASN A 68 -1.42 -19.67 -14.43
CA ASN A 68 -0.90 -20.10 -13.13
C ASN A 68 -1.72 -19.51 -11.99
N ASP A 69 -2.19 -20.36 -11.08
CA ASP A 69 -3.01 -19.96 -9.94
C ASP A 69 -2.30 -18.95 -9.04
N TRP A 70 -0.99 -19.13 -8.81
CA TRP A 70 -0.20 -18.22 -7.98
C TRP A 70 -0.16 -16.79 -8.56
N PHE A 71 -0.13 -16.65 -9.89
CA PHE A 71 -0.08 -15.36 -10.56
C PHE A 71 -1.44 -14.67 -10.49
N ARG A 72 -2.54 -15.42 -10.64
CA ARG A 72 -3.91 -14.92 -10.41
C ARG A 72 -4.11 -14.44 -8.99
N ILE A 73 -3.66 -15.23 -8.00
CA ILE A 73 -3.73 -14.84 -6.59
C ILE A 73 -2.92 -13.55 -6.36
N CYS A 74 -1.71 -13.45 -6.93
CA CYS A 74 -0.90 -12.24 -6.86
C CYS A 74 -1.65 -11.01 -7.41
N GLN A 75 -2.27 -11.12 -8.59
CA GLN A 75 -3.06 -10.03 -9.19
C GLN A 75 -4.24 -9.62 -8.31
N VAL A 76 -4.99 -10.59 -7.78
CA VAL A 76 -6.14 -10.35 -6.90
C VAL A 76 -5.71 -9.65 -5.61
N MET A 77 -4.62 -10.11 -4.98
CA MET A 77 -4.08 -9.48 -3.78
C MET A 77 -3.60 -8.05 -4.04
N CYS A 78 -2.98 -7.78 -5.19
CA CYS A 78 -2.62 -6.42 -5.58
C CYS A 78 -3.86 -5.52 -5.80
N ILE A 79 -4.94 -6.04 -6.39
CA ILE A 79 -6.19 -5.31 -6.55
C ILE A 79 -6.82 -5.01 -5.17
N PHE A 80 -6.88 -6.00 -4.27
CA PHE A 80 -7.40 -5.77 -2.92
C PHE A 80 -6.55 -4.77 -2.13
N GLY A 81 -5.23 -4.84 -2.27
CA GLY A 81 -4.31 -3.83 -1.73
C GLY A 81 -4.63 -2.43 -2.26
N LEU A 82 -4.86 -2.29 -3.56
CA LEU A 82 -5.22 -1.01 -4.20
C LEU A 82 -6.56 -0.47 -3.67
N VAL A 83 -7.59 -1.30 -3.62
CA VAL A 83 -8.91 -0.89 -3.15
C VAL A 83 -8.84 -0.50 -1.67
N ALA A 84 -8.13 -1.27 -0.84
CA ALA A 84 -7.96 -0.99 0.57
C ALA A 84 -7.19 0.32 0.83
N ILE A 85 -6.13 0.62 0.06
CA ILE A 85 -5.39 1.87 0.24
C ILE A 85 -6.22 3.09 -0.24
N LEU A 86 -6.93 2.98 -1.36
CA LEU A 86 -7.77 4.08 -1.87
C LEU A 86 -8.95 4.38 -0.95
N THR A 87 -9.64 3.35 -0.47
CA THR A 87 -10.74 3.51 0.49
C THR A 87 -10.25 4.12 1.81
N SER A 88 -9.07 3.73 2.27
CA SER A 88 -8.45 4.31 3.46
C SER A 88 -8.08 5.78 3.28
N THR A 89 -7.48 6.15 2.13
CA THR A 89 -7.21 7.54 1.78
C THR A 89 -8.48 8.39 1.76
N ALA A 90 -9.56 7.86 1.17
CA ALA A 90 -10.86 8.50 1.17
C ALA A 90 -11.42 8.68 2.59
N CYS A 91 -11.28 7.67 3.46
CA CYS A 91 -11.68 7.77 4.86
C CYS A 91 -10.91 8.87 5.60
N ILE A 92 -9.59 8.96 5.43
CA ILE A 92 -8.77 10.02 6.03
C ILE A 92 -9.21 11.40 5.53
N ALA A 93 -9.46 11.55 4.23
CA ALA A 93 -9.95 12.79 3.65
C ALA A 93 -11.33 13.19 4.21
N LEU A 94 -12.26 12.24 4.34
CA LEU A 94 -13.57 12.48 4.94
C LEU A 94 -13.48 12.91 6.41
N ARG A 95 -12.54 12.34 7.18
CA ARG A 95 -12.26 12.76 8.56
C ARG A 95 -11.74 14.19 8.64
N LEU A 96 -10.90 14.60 7.71
CA LEU A 96 -10.39 15.97 7.63
C LEU A 96 -11.49 16.99 7.29
N LEU A 97 -12.41 16.65 6.38
CA LEU A 97 -13.37 17.61 5.85
C LEU A 97 -14.64 17.77 6.69
N LYS A 98 -15.28 16.67 7.12
CA LYS A 98 -16.65 16.71 7.66
C LYS A 98 -16.92 15.84 8.88
N LEU A 99 -16.13 14.79 9.10
CA LEU A 99 -16.44 13.73 10.09
C LEU A 99 -15.32 13.53 11.13
N ARG A 100 -14.80 14.64 11.67
CA ARG A 100 -13.62 14.66 12.54
C ARG A 100 -13.75 13.80 13.80
N GLU A 101 -14.94 13.74 14.39
CA GLU A 101 -15.16 13.08 15.70
C GLU A 101 -15.68 11.63 15.60
N HIS A 102 -15.87 11.10 14.39
CA HIS A 102 -16.41 9.74 14.23
C HIS A 102 -15.34 8.67 14.52
N LYS A 103 -15.41 8.09 15.73
CA LYS A 103 -14.55 6.99 16.18
C LYS A 103 -14.57 5.77 15.25
N VAL A 104 -15.72 5.47 14.65
CA VAL A 104 -15.87 4.36 13.69
C VAL A 104 -14.98 4.57 12.47
N LEU A 105 -14.94 5.80 11.94
CA LEU A 105 -14.16 6.12 10.75
C LEU A 105 -12.65 6.03 11.04
N GLN A 106 -12.22 6.37 12.27
CA GLN A 106 -10.84 6.18 12.70
C GLN A 106 -10.42 4.70 12.71
N ILE A 107 -11.23 3.84 13.32
CA ILE A 107 -10.94 2.41 13.40
C ILE A 107 -10.98 1.78 11.99
N ALA A 108 -11.96 2.17 11.17
CA ALA A 108 -12.06 1.71 9.79
C ALA A 108 -10.83 2.08 8.95
N THR A 109 -10.29 3.30 9.12
CA THR A 109 -9.04 3.69 8.46
C THR A 109 -7.88 2.79 8.87
N ILE A 110 -7.67 2.56 10.17
CA ILE A 110 -6.56 1.73 10.69
C ILE A 110 -6.67 0.31 10.11
N VAL A 111 -7.85 -0.30 10.23
CA VAL A 111 -8.09 -1.65 9.67
C VAL A 111 -7.90 -1.69 8.16
N GLY A 112 -8.33 -0.64 7.45
CA GLY A 112 -8.19 -0.51 6.00
C GLY A 112 -6.73 -0.42 5.55
N VAL A 113 -5.92 0.45 6.18
CA VAL A 113 -4.50 0.61 5.84
C VAL A 113 -3.72 -0.65 6.22
N PHE A 114 -3.99 -1.24 7.38
CA PHE A 114 -3.41 -2.52 7.78
C PHE A 114 -3.70 -3.63 6.74
N SER A 115 -4.97 -3.77 6.35
CA SER A 115 -5.38 -4.75 5.34
C SER A 115 -4.70 -4.49 4.00
N ALA A 116 -4.58 -3.22 3.59
CA ALA A 116 -3.84 -2.85 2.39
C ALA A 116 -2.40 -3.35 2.45
N VAL A 117 -1.66 -3.05 3.53
CA VAL A 117 -0.27 -3.49 3.70
C VAL A 117 -0.14 -5.01 3.62
N VAL A 118 -1.04 -5.75 4.28
CA VAL A 118 -1.02 -7.22 4.25
C VAL A 118 -1.27 -7.77 2.84
N PHE A 119 -2.29 -7.28 2.12
CA PHE A 119 -2.56 -7.74 0.76
C PHE A 119 -1.43 -7.40 -0.21
N ILE A 120 -0.86 -6.21 -0.09
CA ILE A 120 0.30 -5.78 -0.88
C ILE A 120 1.49 -6.71 -0.62
N LEU A 121 1.80 -6.96 0.66
CA LEU A 121 2.91 -7.82 1.06
C LEU A 121 2.75 -9.24 0.50
N ILE A 122 1.56 -9.83 0.59
CA ILE A 122 1.27 -11.16 0.01
C ILE A 122 1.51 -11.14 -1.50
N GLY A 123 1.02 -10.11 -2.20
CA GLY A 123 1.26 -9.93 -3.64
C GLY A 123 2.75 -9.85 -3.98
N VAL A 124 3.52 -9.01 -3.27
CA VAL A 124 4.98 -8.89 -3.45
C VAL A 124 5.66 -10.25 -3.25
N VAL A 125 5.38 -10.92 -2.14
CA VAL A 125 6.05 -12.18 -1.76
C VAL A 125 5.74 -13.28 -2.78
N LEU A 126 4.49 -13.42 -3.22
CA LEU A 126 4.11 -14.38 -4.24
C LEU A 126 4.79 -14.09 -5.58
N TYR A 127 4.88 -12.82 -5.97
CA TYR A 127 5.55 -12.43 -7.20
C TYR A 127 7.05 -12.73 -7.16
N VAL A 128 7.74 -12.29 -6.10
CA VAL A 128 9.20 -12.48 -5.95
C VAL A 128 9.57 -13.94 -5.82
N ARG A 129 8.79 -14.74 -5.08
CA ARG A 129 9.06 -16.17 -4.89
C ARG A 129 8.99 -16.97 -6.18
N ASN A 130 8.13 -16.58 -7.12
CA ASN A 130 7.91 -17.29 -8.38
C ASN A 130 8.52 -16.53 -9.57
N VAL A 131 9.50 -15.64 -9.32
CA VAL A 131 10.14 -14.88 -10.40
C VAL A 131 10.88 -15.79 -11.38
N ASP A 132 11.44 -16.90 -10.88
CA ASP A 132 12.17 -17.88 -11.68
C ASP A 132 11.27 -18.57 -12.73
N ASP A 133 9.99 -18.79 -12.41
CA ASP A 133 8.99 -19.30 -13.36
C ASP A 133 8.74 -18.29 -14.49
N ILE A 134 8.83 -16.98 -14.19
CA ILE A 134 8.64 -15.90 -15.17
C ILE A 134 9.88 -15.74 -16.06
N THR A 135 11.07 -15.88 -15.49
CA THR A 135 12.35 -15.67 -16.20
C THR A 135 12.83 -16.93 -16.91
N SER A 136 12.26 -18.10 -16.59
CA SER A 136 12.69 -19.40 -17.12
C SER A 136 14.17 -19.67 -16.84
N GLY A 137 14.67 -19.17 -15.71
CA GLY A 137 16.08 -19.30 -15.30
C GLY A 137 17.06 -18.39 -16.05
N LEU A 138 16.58 -17.44 -16.85
CA LEU A 138 17.42 -16.42 -17.48
C LEU A 138 17.84 -15.34 -16.47
N ASP A 139 18.97 -14.70 -16.75
CA ASP A 139 19.43 -13.54 -15.98
C ASP A 139 18.40 -12.41 -16.01
N PHE A 140 18.09 -11.88 -14.83
CA PHE A 140 17.09 -10.84 -14.66
C PHE A 140 17.51 -9.77 -13.67
N TYR A 141 16.91 -8.60 -13.83
CA TYR A 141 17.09 -7.44 -12.96
C TYR A 141 15.73 -6.94 -12.48
N TYR A 142 15.66 -6.52 -11.22
CA TYR A 142 14.48 -5.84 -10.71
C TYR A 142 14.36 -4.44 -11.31
N GLY A 143 13.20 -4.11 -11.83
CA GLY A 143 12.94 -2.79 -12.41
C GLY A 143 12.46 -1.78 -11.36
N TYR A 144 12.45 -0.51 -11.76
CA TYR A 144 12.07 0.62 -10.88
C TYR A 144 10.63 0.49 -10.35
N SER A 145 9.76 -0.21 -11.07
CA SER A 145 8.37 -0.41 -10.67
C SER A 145 8.26 -1.16 -9.35
N LEU A 146 9.11 -2.17 -9.14
CA LEU A 146 9.16 -2.92 -7.89
C LEU A 146 9.56 -2.01 -6.71
N ALA A 147 10.47 -1.06 -6.93
CA ALA A 147 10.86 -0.11 -5.91
C ALA A 147 9.70 0.83 -5.53
N PHE A 148 8.92 1.32 -6.50
CA PHE A 148 7.71 2.11 -6.21
C PHE A 148 6.62 1.30 -5.50
N PHE A 149 6.48 0.03 -5.87
CA PHE A 149 5.53 -0.91 -5.26
C PHE A 149 5.86 -1.15 -3.78
N ILE A 150 7.11 -1.49 -3.46
CA ILE A 150 7.60 -1.66 -2.08
C ILE A 150 7.61 -0.33 -1.32
N GLY A 151 8.04 0.76 -1.97
CA GLY A 151 8.06 2.10 -1.40
C GLY A 151 6.67 2.57 -0.96
N GLY A 152 5.65 2.37 -1.81
CA GLY A 152 4.25 2.65 -1.48
C GLY A 152 3.76 1.86 -0.27
N MET A 153 4.10 0.56 -0.19
CA MET A 153 3.80 -0.28 0.97
C MET A 153 4.44 0.25 2.26
N CYS A 154 5.73 0.59 2.21
CA CYS A 154 6.46 1.11 3.38
C CYS A 154 5.87 2.44 3.86
N LEU A 155 5.53 3.36 2.95
CA LEU A 155 4.89 4.62 3.30
C LEU A 155 3.51 4.39 3.94
N ALA A 156 2.73 3.45 3.42
CA ALA A 156 1.44 3.08 4.03
C ALA A 156 1.63 2.50 5.44
N ALA A 157 2.64 1.66 5.66
CA ALA A 157 2.97 1.13 6.99
C ALA A 157 3.40 2.21 7.98
N VAL A 158 4.14 3.24 7.52
CA VAL A 158 4.49 4.39 8.37
C VAL A 158 3.23 5.15 8.80
N VAL A 159 2.28 5.39 7.87
CA VAL A 159 1.00 6.03 8.19
C VAL A 159 0.22 5.20 9.22
N GLU A 160 0.20 3.88 9.06
CA GLU A 160 -0.47 2.97 10.01
C GLU A 160 0.09 3.11 11.43
N ILE A 161 1.42 3.12 11.57
CA ILE A 161 2.08 3.31 12.87
C ILE A 161 1.69 4.67 13.49
N VAL A 162 1.66 5.74 12.69
CA VAL A 162 1.26 7.08 13.15
C VAL A 162 -0.20 7.09 13.62
N LEU A 163 -1.11 6.48 12.86
CA LEU A 163 -2.54 6.41 13.22
C LEU A 163 -2.78 5.60 14.50
N ILE A 164 -2.09 4.48 14.68
CA ILE A 164 -2.14 3.66 15.90
C ILE A 164 -1.61 4.45 17.09
N TYR A 165 -0.47 5.14 16.93
CA TYR A 165 0.11 5.96 17.99
C TYR A 165 -0.86 7.06 18.45
N ASP A 166 -1.48 7.76 17.50
CA ASP A 166 -2.45 8.81 17.81
C ASP A 166 -3.71 8.26 18.51
N LEU A 167 -4.15 7.05 18.15
CA LEU A 167 -5.26 6.36 18.84
C LEU A 167 -4.90 6.03 20.30
N ILE A 168 -3.71 5.47 20.54
CA ILE A 168 -3.23 5.11 21.88
C ILE A 168 -3.09 6.37 22.75
N LYS A 169 -2.49 7.43 22.21
CA LYS A 169 -2.33 8.70 22.91
C LYS A 169 -3.69 9.28 23.33
N THR A 170 -4.64 9.33 22.39
CA THR A 170 -6.01 9.82 22.66
C THR A 170 -6.70 9.01 23.77
N LYS A 171 -6.53 7.68 23.76
CA LYS A 171 -7.09 6.80 24.80
C LYS A 171 -6.48 7.07 26.18
N ASN A 172 -5.17 7.29 26.26
CA ASN A 172 -4.47 7.58 27.52
C ASN A 172 -4.88 8.93 28.10
N ASP A 173 -5.01 9.97 27.27
CA ASP A 173 -5.42 11.30 27.72
C ASP A 173 -6.84 11.29 28.31
N ILE A 174 -7.78 10.58 27.68
CA ILE A 174 -9.15 10.41 28.20
C ILE A 174 -9.12 9.69 29.55
N ARG A 175 -8.34 8.61 29.66
CA ARG A 175 -8.22 7.83 30.91
C ARG A 175 -7.71 8.69 32.07
N ASN A 176 -6.70 9.54 31.82
CA ASN A 176 -6.13 10.40 32.85
C ASN A 176 -7.15 11.45 33.33
N ARG A 177 -7.91 12.07 32.41
CA ARG A 177 -8.97 13.04 32.78
C ARG A 177 -10.07 12.42 33.65
N VAL A 178 -10.46 11.18 33.35
CA VAL A 178 -11.46 10.45 34.17
C VAL A 178 -10.93 10.20 35.57
N LYS A 179 -9.65 9.82 35.72
CA LYS A 179 -9.00 9.64 37.04
C LYS A 179 -8.94 10.95 37.82
N ASP A 180 -8.56 12.04 37.17
CA ASP A 180 -8.46 13.36 37.83
C ASP A 180 -9.83 13.85 38.31
N THR A 181 -10.89 13.57 37.54
CA THR A 181 -12.27 13.92 37.93
C THR A 181 -12.76 13.07 39.09
N ALA A 182 -12.44 11.77 39.10
CA ALA A 182 -12.79 10.87 40.21
C ALA A 182 -12.10 11.27 41.51
N ASN A 183 -10.82 11.64 41.47
CA ASN A 183 -10.07 12.06 42.65
C ASN A 183 -10.61 13.37 43.25
N LYS A 184 -11.02 14.34 42.41
CA LYS A 184 -11.63 15.60 42.88
C LYS A 184 -12.96 15.41 43.60
N ASN A 185 -13.71 14.35 43.26
CA ASN A 185 -15.00 14.08 43.87
C ASN A 185 -14.89 13.34 45.22
N MET A 186 -13.73 12.76 45.55
CA MET A 186 -13.50 12.09 46.84
C MET A 186 -12.89 13.01 47.91
N SER A 187 -12.51 14.24 47.55
CA SER A 187 -11.89 15.22 48.46
C SER A 187 -12.89 16.22 49.07
N PHE A 188 -14.19 15.93 49.00
CA PHE A 188 -15.29 16.67 49.65
C PHE A 188 -15.98 15.77 50.66
#